data_AF-Q0USG4-F1
#
_entry.id   AF-Q0USG4-F1
#
_cell.length_a   1.000
_cell.length_b   1.000
_cell.length_c   1.000
_cell.angle_alpha   90.00
_cell.angle_beta   90.00
_cell.angle_gamma   90.00
#
_symmetry.space_group_name_H-M   'P 1'
#
loop_
_entity.id
_entity.type
_entity.pdbx_description
1 polymer ?
#
loop_
_entity_poly.entity_id
_entity_poly.type
_entity_poly.pdbx_seq_one_letter_code
_entity_poly.pdbx_strand_id
1 'polypeptide(L)'
;MPGLTIRKGPAVSLVQDQDIILAEPEAADFAITVIGALEEDGSKHVTDIHISSTIVKKSLFIQAFIEKTKDKSEITLGDGKFTEDGYNKEGTLVWLAHLQGLSQQRMKELGLWEISLLGVWYAILYWDSHQDKKARENLGEWFDNWYRTSMSNVQLTIPIARALVYPYYLFDNAKGFAQVTKYLAYNHVGHVKERPPKGFKGGKHLHVGERQFVGPVNHARGGLRNTLHKSLYSRVGRILRSETTFCDCWDATIGRYQLALTKCEAWPVDDVLTSSSIAEVTRRLKAFKLNYTAKCKRCASIDWESVVLRACSNTDGYFNGICLDCQDRSKPKGEGLDDEYEKHNQPDAGRWDTRCRFKHGQPTWYISWLGRPDIREKMLRGPDNYRAPEEE
;
A
#
# COMPACT_ATOMS: atom_id res chain seq x y z
N MET A 1 34.16 41.68 -20.53
CA MET A 1 33.71 40.60 -19.61
C MET A 1 34.04 39.26 -20.27
N PRO A 2 34.80 38.37 -19.64
CA PRO A 2 35.11 37.05 -20.20
C PRO A 2 33.84 36.20 -20.26
N GLY A 3 33.63 35.52 -21.39
CA GLY A 3 32.43 34.76 -21.70
C GLY A 3 32.20 33.60 -20.72
N LEU A 4 30.96 33.48 -20.25
CA LEU A 4 30.44 32.30 -19.60
C LEU A 4 30.56 31.11 -20.57
N THR A 5 31.55 30.26 -20.35
CA THR A 5 31.63 28.94 -20.96
C THR A 5 30.40 28.15 -20.53
N ILE A 6 29.45 27.98 -21.46
CA ILE A 6 28.34 27.03 -21.33
C ILE A 6 28.98 25.66 -21.16
N ARG A 7 28.95 25.12 -19.94
CA ARG A 7 29.35 23.73 -19.69
C ARG A 7 28.38 22.85 -20.48
N LYS A 8 28.84 22.31 -21.62
CA LYS A 8 28.18 21.19 -22.28
C LYS A 8 28.06 20.08 -21.24
N GLY A 9 26.83 19.66 -20.97
CA GLY A 9 26.58 18.51 -20.09
C GLY A 9 27.31 17.26 -20.61
N PRO A 10 27.45 16.22 -19.77
CA PRO A 10 28.04 14.95 -20.18
C PRO A 10 27.36 14.44 -21.46
N ALA A 11 28.15 13.84 -22.35
CA ALA A 11 27.62 13.25 -23.58
C ALA A 11 26.58 12.17 -23.23
N VAL A 12 25.39 12.27 -23.82
CA VAL A 12 24.31 11.29 -23.66
C VAL A 12 24.38 10.31 -24.83
N SER A 13 24.43 9.00 -24.55
CA SER A 13 24.38 7.96 -25.57
C SER A 13 22.92 7.57 -25.88
N LEU A 14 22.55 7.43 -27.14
CA LEU A 14 21.25 6.87 -27.53
C LEU A 14 21.43 5.40 -27.90
N VAL A 15 20.61 4.53 -27.32
CA VAL A 15 20.60 3.08 -27.57
C VAL A 15 19.27 2.72 -28.21
N GLN A 16 19.29 2.21 -29.44
CA GLN A 16 18.06 1.74 -30.11
C GLN A 16 17.69 0.36 -29.56
N ASP A 17 16.49 0.27 -28.98
CA ASP A 17 15.84 -0.98 -28.60
C ASP A 17 15.16 -1.61 -29.82
N GLN A 18 14.73 -2.86 -29.67
CA GLN A 18 13.91 -3.52 -30.68
C GLN A 18 12.56 -2.80 -30.87
N ASP A 19 12.21 -2.54 -32.13
CA ASP A 19 10.93 -1.94 -32.50
C ASP A 19 9.75 -2.84 -32.10
N ILE A 20 8.65 -2.20 -31.72
CA ILE A 20 7.46 -2.89 -31.22
C ILE A 20 6.28 -2.61 -32.14
N ILE A 21 5.70 -3.68 -32.67
CA ILE A 21 4.54 -3.60 -33.56
C ILE A 21 3.28 -3.94 -32.76
N LEU A 22 2.45 -2.92 -32.48
CA LEU A 22 1.19 -3.07 -31.77
C LEU A 22 0.03 -3.35 -32.72
N ALA A 23 0.00 -2.74 -33.90
CA ALA A 23 -1.03 -3.02 -34.91
C ALA A 23 -0.71 -4.29 -35.71
N GLU A 24 -1.69 -4.84 -36.45
CA GLU A 24 -1.35 -5.80 -37.49
C GLU A 24 -0.40 -5.15 -38.50
N PRO A 25 0.57 -5.89 -39.10
CA PRO A 25 1.59 -5.30 -39.97
C PRO A 25 1.02 -4.43 -41.11
N GLU A 26 -0.14 -4.82 -41.65
CA GLU A 26 -0.83 -4.11 -42.73
C GLU A 26 -1.49 -2.80 -42.28
N ALA A 27 -1.73 -2.65 -40.98
CA ALA A 27 -2.38 -1.49 -40.37
C ALA A 27 -1.42 -0.61 -39.56
N ALA A 28 -0.13 -0.95 -39.51
CA ALA A 28 0.91 -0.27 -38.75
C ALA A 28 1.54 0.88 -39.55
N ASP A 29 0.73 1.88 -39.91
CA ASP A 29 1.07 2.99 -40.81
C ASP A 29 1.58 4.26 -40.08
N PHE A 30 1.76 4.21 -38.76
CA PHE A 30 2.21 5.35 -37.96
C PHE A 30 3.23 4.92 -36.89
N ALA A 31 4.29 5.70 -36.73
CA ALA A 31 5.37 5.40 -35.77
C ALA A 31 5.39 6.39 -34.60
N ILE A 32 5.52 5.87 -33.38
CA ILE A 32 5.80 6.67 -32.19
C ILE A 32 7.18 6.28 -31.67
N THR A 33 8.15 7.17 -31.81
CA THR A 33 9.47 7.01 -31.20
C THR A 33 9.40 7.43 -29.73
N VAL A 34 9.70 6.52 -28.81
CA VAL A 34 9.76 6.81 -27.38
C VAL A 34 11.22 6.89 -26.95
N ILE A 35 11.60 8.06 -26.45
CA ILE A 35 12.93 8.30 -25.87
C ILE A 35 12.80 8.21 -24.35
N GLY A 36 13.49 7.22 -23.78
CA GLY A 36 13.55 6.93 -22.37
C GLY A 36 14.21 8.04 -21.53
N ALA A 37 14.06 7.90 -20.21
CA ALA A 37 14.81 8.70 -19.26
C ALA A 37 16.32 8.38 -19.34
N LEU A 38 17.15 9.32 -18.88
CA LEU A 38 18.58 9.08 -18.73
C LEU A 38 18.82 8.02 -17.65
N GLU A 39 19.50 6.94 -18.01
CA GLU A 39 19.88 5.87 -17.10
C GLU A 39 21.17 6.21 -16.34
N GLU A 40 21.50 5.41 -15.31
CA GLU A 40 22.68 5.63 -14.46
C GLU A 40 24.01 5.52 -15.24
N ASP A 41 24.00 4.80 -16.36
CA ASP A 41 25.15 4.66 -17.27
C ASP A 41 25.30 5.83 -18.27
N GLY A 42 24.38 6.81 -18.22
CA GLY A 42 24.36 7.97 -19.12
C GLY A 42 23.75 7.69 -20.50
N SER A 43 23.10 6.54 -20.69
CA SER A 43 22.37 6.22 -21.91
C SER A 43 20.88 6.60 -21.83
N LYS A 44 20.26 6.79 -23.00
CA LYS A 44 18.81 6.83 -23.18
C LYS A 44 18.41 5.77 -24.20
N HIS A 45 17.45 4.94 -23.84
CA HIS A 45 16.88 3.97 -24.75
C HIS A 45 15.85 4.62 -25.68
N VAL A 46 15.89 4.27 -26.95
CA VAL A 46 14.97 4.74 -27.99
C VAL A 46 14.22 3.52 -28.53
N THR A 47 12.90 3.60 -28.62
CA THR A 47 12.07 2.51 -29.12
C THR A 47 11.05 3.06 -30.09
N ASP A 48 10.99 2.50 -31.29
CA ASP A 48 9.92 2.81 -32.23
C ASP A 48 8.75 1.86 -32.02
N ILE A 49 7.57 2.45 -31.81
CA ILE A 49 6.32 1.73 -31.60
C ILE A 49 5.43 1.96 -32.81
N HIS A 50 5.22 0.92 -33.60
CA HIS A 50 4.39 0.95 -34.78
C HIS A 50 2.93 0.68 -34.42
N ILE A 51 2.08 1.63 -34.76
CA ILE A 51 0.66 1.65 -34.44
C ILE A 51 -0.18 1.99 -35.68
N SER A 52 -1.50 1.84 -35.57
CA SER A 52 -2.40 2.36 -36.59
C SER A 52 -2.61 3.86 -36.42
N SER A 53 -2.61 4.60 -37.52
CA SER A 53 -2.99 6.01 -37.60
C SER A 53 -4.42 6.25 -37.11
N THR A 54 -5.27 5.21 -37.08
CA THR A 54 -6.60 5.28 -36.46
C THR A 54 -6.55 5.61 -34.97
N ILE A 55 -5.46 5.26 -34.25
CA ILE A 55 -5.28 5.60 -32.84
C ILE A 55 -5.12 7.11 -32.64
N VAL A 56 -4.52 7.82 -33.60
CA VAL A 56 -4.36 9.27 -33.54
C VAL A 56 -5.71 9.93 -33.26
N LYS A 57 -6.77 9.48 -33.92
CA LYS A 57 -8.13 10.02 -33.74
C LYS A 57 -8.71 9.77 -32.34
N LYS A 58 -8.20 8.79 -31.60
CA LYS A 58 -8.67 8.41 -30.26
C LYS A 58 -7.99 9.19 -29.14
N SER A 59 -6.85 9.83 -29.40
CA SER A 59 -6.13 10.62 -28.37
C SER A 59 -5.93 12.06 -28.81
N LEU A 60 -6.62 12.98 -28.11
CA LEU A 60 -6.42 14.43 -28.28
C LEU A 60 -4.97 14.85 -28.00
N PHE A 61 -4.31 14.15 -27.08
CA PHE A 61 -2.89 14.36 -26.81
C PHE A 61 -2.02 14.07 -28.04
N ILE A 62 -2.19 12.91 -28.68
CA ILE A 62 -1.43 12.55 -29.89
C ILE A 62 -1.75 13.52 -31.05
N GLN A 63 -3.01 13.91 -31.20
CA GLN A 63 -3.42 14.91 -32.22
C GLN A 63 -2.69 16.24 -32.02
N ALA A 64 -2.66 16.74 -30.79
CA ALA A 64 -1.99 18.00 -30.46
C ALA A 64 -0.47 17.94 -30.71
N PHE A 65 0.14 16.76 -30.68
CA PHE A 65 1.53 16.56 -31.09
C PHE A 65 1.68 16.60 -32.61
N ILE A 66 0.84 15.89 -33.34
CA ILE A 66 0.88 15.83 -34.81
C ILE A 66 0.62 17.19 -35.45
N GLU A 67 -0.26 18.01 -34.87
CA GLU A 67 -0.50 19.38 -35.34
C GLU A 67 0.75 20.27 -35.26
N LYS A 68 1.71 19.92 -34.40
CA LYS A 68 2.96 20.66 -34.20
C LYS A 68 4.13 20.09 -35.01
N THR A 69 4.00 18.89 -35.56
CA THR A 69 5.06 18.24 -36.37
C THR A 69 4.85 18.49 -37.86
N LYS A 70 5.95 18.53 -38.61
CA LYS A 70 5.90 18.62 -40.07
C LYS A 70 5.53 17.28 -40.70
N ASP A 71 6.04 16.20 -40.11
CA ASP A 71 5.67 14.83 -40.47
C ASP A 71 4.40 14.43 -39.71
N LYS A 72 3.41 13.92 -40.46
CA LYS A 72 2.12 13.45 -39.93
C LYS A 72 2.05 11.93 -39.81
N SER A 73 3.14 11.23 -40.12
CA SER A 73 3.28 9.77 -40.06
C SER A 73 4.12 9.30 -38.87
N GLU A 74 4.86 10.21 -38.23
CA GLU A 74 5.67 9.92 -37.06
C GLU A 74 5.59 11.03 -36.00
N ILE A 75 5.73 10.64 -34.73
CA ILE A 75 6.01 11.57 -33.63
C ILE A 75 7.07 11.01 -32.69
N THR A 76 7.79 11.92 -32.03
CA THR A 76 8.76 11.56 -30.99
C THR A 76 8.28 12.04 -29.63
N LEU A 77 8.23 11.13 -28.66
CA LEU A 77 7.96 11.40 -27.25
C LEU A 77 9.28 11.38 -26.48
N GLY A 78 9.58 12.43 -25.70
CA GLY A 78 10.78 12.49 -24.85
C GLY A 78 11.99 13.19 -25.47
N ASP A 79 11.83 13.92 -26.58
CA ASP A 79 12.90 14.66 -27.28
C ASP A 79 13.42 15.91 -26.55
N GLY A 80 13.06 16.12 -25.28
CA GLY A 80 13.45 17.27 -24.48
C GLY A 80 12.67 18.57 -24.78
N LYS A 81 11.89 18.66 -25.87
CA LYS A 81 11.06 19.85 -26.14
C LYS A 81 9.80 19.92 -25.28
N PHE A 82 9.32 18.76 -24.83
CA PHE A 82 8.06 18.65 -24.09
C PHE A 82 8.21 18.06 -22.69
N THR A 83 9.24 17.24 -22.46
CA THR A 83 9.60 16.69 -21.14
C THR A 83 11.12 16.53 -21.08
N GLU A 84 11.78 17.17 -20.11
CA GLU A 84 13.24 17.08 -19.95
C GLU A 84 13.71 15.66 -19.54
N ASP A 85 12.78 14.87 -19.00
CA ASP A 85 13.07 13.63 -18.29
C ASP A 85 12.83 12.34 -19.09
N GLY A 86 12.36 12.44 -20.34
CA GLY A 86 12.00 11.27 -21.18
C GLY A 86 10.64 10.64 -20.82
N TYR A 87 10.21 9.68 -21.64
CA TYR A 87 8.98 8.91 -21.45
C TYR A 87 9.29 7.49 -20.99
N ASN A 88 8.44 6.93 -20.14
CA ASN A 88 8.58 5.54 -19.69
C ASN A 88 7.97 4.60 -20.73
N LYS A 89 8.83 3.80 -21.38
CA LYS A 89 8.48 2.84 -22.42
C LYS A 89 7.32 1.91 -22.02
N GLU A 90 7.41 1.26 -20.85
CA GLU A 90 6.40 0.29 -20.39
C GLU A 90 5.02 0.92 -20.23
N GLY A 91 4.94 2.08 -19.56
CA GLY A 91 3.69 2.81 -19.39
C GLY A 91 3.11 3.29 -20.72
N THR A 92 3.96 3.74 -21.65
CA THR A 92 3.53 4.15 -23.00
C THR A 92 2.98 2.96 -23.78
N LEU A 93 3.61 1.79 -23.71
CA LEU A 93 3.13 0.58 -24.38
C LEU A 93 1.74 0.17 -23.88
N VAL A 94 1.52 0.15 -22.56
CA VAL A 94 0.20 -0.17 -22.00
C VAL A 94 -0.86 0.82 -22.46
N TRP A 95 -0.54 2.12 -22.42
CA TRP A 95 -1.45 3.17 -22.86
C TRP A 95 -1.83 3.02 -24.35
N LEU A 96 -0.84 2.84 -25.23
CA LEU A 96 -1.08 2.68 -26.67
C LEU A 96 -1.80 1.37 -26.99
N ALA A 97 -1.47 0.27 -26.30
CA ALA A 97 -2.12 -1.02 -26.47
C ALA A 97 -3.64 -0.95 -26.18
N HIS A 98 -4.03 -0.22 -25.14
CA HIS A 98 -5.44 -0.02 -24.82
C HIS A 98 -6.15 0.89 -25.83
N LEU A 99 -5.50 1.95 -26.32
CA LEU A 99 -6.09 2.78 -27.36
C LEU A 99 -6.26 2.06 -28.70
N GLN A 100 -5.30 1.18 -29.06
CA GLN A 100 -5.41 0.31 -30.22
C GLN A 100 -6.57 -0.68 -30.06
N GLY A 101 -6.88 -1.07 -28.82
CA GLY A 101 -7.89 -2.10 -28.51
C GLY A 101 -7.32 -3.50 -28.64
N LEU A 102 -6.06 -3.71 -28.23
CA LEU A 102 -5.43 -5.03 -28.29
C LEU A 102 -6.16 -6.04 -27.41
N SER A 103 -6.21 -7.28 -27.89
CA SER A 103 -6.72 -8.40 -27.11
C SER A 103 -5.79 -8.70 -25.93
N GLN A 104 -6.36 -9.28 -24.87
CA GLN A 104 -5.60 -9.73 -23.70
C GLN A 104 -4.48 -10.72 -24.09
N GLN A 105 -4.72 -11.59 -25.08
CA GLN A 105 -3.70 -12.51 -25.59
C GLN A 105 -2.53 -11.76 -26.22
N ARG A 106 -2.80 -10.75 -27.06
CA ARG A 106 -1.73 -9.98 -27.70
C ARG A 106 -0.95 -9.17 -26.66
N MET A 107 -1.62 -8.59 -25.66
CA MET A 107 -0.96 -7.91 -24.56
C MET A 107 -0.02 -8.85 -23.78
N LYS A 108 -0.41 -10.12 -23.58
CA LYS A 108 0.44 -11.14 -22.97
C LYS A 108 1.66 -11.47 -23.81
N GLU A 109 1.49 -11.67 -25.12
CA GLU A 109 2.61 -11.95 -26.05
C GLU A 109 3.65 -10.83 -26.07
N LEU A 110 3.20 -9.59 -25.88
CA LEU A 110 4.05 -8.40 -25.78
C LEU A 110 4.66 -8.20 -24.39
N GLY A 111 4.41 -9.11 -23.43
CA GLY A 111 4.96 -9.02 -22.07
C GLY A 111 4.37 -7.88 -21.23
N LEU A 112 3.18 -7.38 -21.58
CA LEU A 112 2.58 -6.23 -20.90
C LEU A 112 2.03 -6.57 -19.50
N TRP A 113 2.03 -7.85 -19.11
CA TRP A 113 1.62 -8.29 -17.77
C TRP A 113 2.82 -8.47 -16.83
N GLU A 114 4.04 -8.37 -17.37
CA GLU A 114 5.32 -8.59 -16.72
C GLU A 114 6.11 -7.28 -16.54
N ILE A 115 5.49 -6.15 -16.85
CA ILE A 115 6.13 -4.84 -16.72
C ILE A 115 6.43 -4.50 -15.25
N SER A 116 7.40 -3.61 -15.06
CA SER A 116 7.78 -3.14 -13.74
C SER A 116 6.65 -2.37 -13.04
N LEU A 117 6.71 -2.31 -11.71
CA LEU A 117 5.81 -1.45 -10.92
C LEU A 117 5.94 0.03 -11.30
N LEU A 118 7.12 0.47 -11.77
CA LEU A 118 7.30 1.82 -12.29
C LEU A 118 6.49 2.02 -13.58
N GLY A 119 6.52 1.03 -14.48
CA GLY A 119 5.70 1.01 -15.69
C GLY A 119 4.21 1.08 -15.39
N VAL A 120 3.72 0.37 -14.36
CA VAL A 120 2.31 0.47 -13.91
C VAL A 120 1.94 1.90 -13.51
N TRP A 121 2.79 2.58 -12.73
CA TRP A 121 2.56 3.97 -12.33
C TRP A 121 2.52 4.91 -13.53
N TYR A 122 3.38 4.70 -14.53
CA TYR A 122 3.36 5.48 -15.77
C TYR A 122 2.14 5.16 -16.65
N ALA A 123 1.68 3.91 -16.71
CA ALA A 123 0.45 3.54 -17.41
C ALA A 123 -0.76 4.29 -16.81
N ILE A 124 -0.86 4.34 -15.48
CA ILE A 124 -1.89 5.11 -14.78
C ILE A 124 -1.74 6.61 -15.10
N LEU A 125 -0.53 7.15 -14.99
CA LEU A 125 -0.26 8.57 -15.28
C LEU A 125 -0.68 8.94 -16.70
N TYR A 126 -0.26 8.17 -17.71
CA TYR A 126 -0.54 8.48 -19.10
C TYR A 126 -2.02 8.35 -19.45
N TRP A 127 -2.74 7.41 -18.81
CA TRP A 127 -4.19 7.38 -18.95
C TRP A 127 -4.84 8.61 -18.33
N ASP A 128 -4.44 8.97 -17.11
CA ASP A 128 -4.98 10.12 -16.39
C ASP A 128 -4.67 11.47 -17.09
N SER A 129 -3.47 11.62 -17.66
CA SER A 129 -3.05 12.87 -18.30
C SER A 129 -3.50 13.01 -19.75
N HIS A 130 -3.66 11.91 -20.49
CA HIS A 130 -3.88 11.96 -21.94
C HIS A 130 -5.29 11.54 -22.38
N GLN A 131 -6.12 10.99 -21.48
CA GLN A 131 -7.44 10.44 -21.80
C GLN A 131 -8.55 11.08 -20.93
N ASP A 132 -9.43 10.25 -20.34
CA ASP A 132 -10.67 10.64 -19.67
C ASP A 132 -10.61 10.57 -18.13
N LYS A 133 -9.43 10.33 -17.56
CA LYS A 133 -9.20 10.12 -16.11
C LYS A 133 -9.93 8.92 -15.50
N LYS A 134 -10.45 8.01 -16.34
CA LYS A 134 -11.14 6.78 -15.93
C LYS A 134 -10.19 5.58 -16.03
N ALA A 135 -9.03 5.70 -15.41
CA ALA A 135 -8.01 4.66 -15.47
C ALA A 135 -8.52 3.32 -14.90
N ARG A 136 -9.34 3.37 -13.84
CA ARG A 136 -9.93 2.17 -13.22
C ARG A 136 -10.78 1.38 -14.21
N GLU A 137 -11.66 2.06 -14.93
CA GLU A 137 -12.61 1.45 -15.86
C GLU A 137 -11.90 0.89 -17.09
N ASN A 138 -10.85 1.58 -17.57
CA ASN A 138 -10.19 1.24 -18.83
C ASN A 138 -9.01 0.27 -18.66
N LEU A 139 -8.31 0.32 -17.53
CA LEU A 139 -7.10 -0.49 -17.29
C LEU A 139 -7.33 -1.61 -16.26
N GLY A 140 -8.53 -1.76 -15.70
CA GLY A 140 -8.82 -2.68 -14.60
C GLY A 140 -8.54 -4.15 -14.92
N GLU A 141 -9.00 -4.64 -16.08
CA GLU A 141 -8.77 -6.04 -16.49
C GLU A 141 -7.27 -6.32 -16.73
N TRP A 142 -6.57 -5.38 -17.38
CA TRP A 142 -5.12 -5.48 -17.57
C TRP A 142 -4.39 -5.50 -16.23
N PHE A 143 -4.77 -4.64 -15.28
CA PHE A 143 -4.15 -4.58 -13.97
C PHE A 143 -4.34 -5.89 -13.19
N ASP A 144 -5.51 -6.52 -13.29
CA ASP A 144 -5.76 -7.83 -12.68
C ASP A 144 -4.85 -8.92 -13.26
N ASN A 145 -4.63 -8.90 -14.58
CA ASN A 145 -3.71 -9.83 -15.26
C ASN A 145 -2.25 -9.57 -14.88
N TRP A 146 -1.83 -8.30 -14.83
CA TRP A 146 -0.52 -7.90 -14.34
C TRP A 146 -0.32 -8.34 -12.88
N TYR A 147 -1.30 -8.11 -12.01
CA TYR A 147 -1.23 -8.52 -10.60
C TYR A 147 -1.06 -10.03 -10.46
N ARG A 148 -1.85 -10.84 -11.17
CA ARG A 148 -1.75 -12.31 -11.10
C ARG A 148 -0.40 -12.82 -11.61
N THR A 149 0.15 -12.19 -12.64
CA THR A 149 1.39 -12.63 -13.28
C THR A 149 2.60 -12.14 -12.50
N SER A 150 2.73 -10.83 -12.32
CA SER A 150 3.90 -10.16 -11.75
C SER A 150 3.96 -10.23 -10.23
N MET A 151 2.83 -10.29 -9.52
CA MET A 151 2.83 -10.20 -8.04
C MET A 151 2.73 -11.54 -7.32
N SER A 152 2.53 -12.65 -8.04
CA SER A 152 2.33 -13.99 -7.45
C SER A 152 3.47 -14.45 -6.54
N ASN A 153 4.72 -14.08 -6.85
CA ASN A 153 5.92 -14.50 -6.12
C ASN A 153 6.76 -13.33 -5.55
N VAL A 154 6.21 -12.11 -5.57
CA VAL A 154 6.97 -10.94 -5.11
C VAL A 154 7.02 -10.91 -3.59
N GLN A 155 8.24 -10.95 -3.05
CA GLN A 155 8.45 -10.67 -1.64
C GLN A 155 8.22 -9.17 -1.39
N LEU A 156 7.26 -8.85 -0.52
CA LEU A 156 7.01 -7.46 -0.14
C LEU A 156 8.22 -6.89 0.60
N THR A 157 8.71 -5.76 0.12
CA THR A 157 9.63 -4.87 0.85
C THR A 157 8.89 -3.60 1.22
N ILE A 158 9.43 -2.78 2.14
CA ILE A 158 8.81 -1.51 2.51
C ILE A 158 8.62 -0.58 1.29
N PRO A 159 9.62 -0.37 0.41
CA PRO A 159 9.43 0.44 -0.79
C PRO A 159 8.34 -0.10 -1.73
N ILE A 160 8.34 -1.41 -1.99
CA ILE A 160 7.35 -2.05 -2.87
C ILE A 160 5.95 -1.93 -2.27
N ALA A 161 5.78 -2.25 -0.99
CA ALA A 161 4.47 -2.16 -0.33
C ALA A 161 3.92 -0.73 -0.35
N ARG A 162 4.76 0.30 -0.17
CA ARG A 162 4.34 1.71 -0.26
C ARG A 162 3.91 2.11 -1.68
N ALA A 163 4.62 1.62 -2.69
CA ALA A 163 4.34 1.91 -4.10
C ALA A 163 3.10 1.16 -4.63
N LEU A 164 2.71 0.03 -4.03
CA LEU A 164 1.53 -0.74 -4.42
C LEU A 164 0.22 -0.21 -3.84
N VAL A 165 0.27 0.62 -2.79
CA VAL A 165 -0.92 1.14 -2.09
C VAL A 165 -1.86 1.87 -3.07
N TYR A 166 -1.33 2.79 -3.88
CA TYR A 166 -2.15 3.57 -4.80
C TYR A 166 -2.75 2.73 -5.94
N PRO A 167 -1.99 1.94 -6.70
CA PRO A 167 -2.57 1.05 -7.72
C PRO A 167 -3.64 0.12 -7.14
N TYR A 168 -3.40 -0.52 -5.99
CA TYR A 168 -4.40 -1.40 -5.37
C TYR A 168 -5.66 -0.67 -4.92
N TYR A 169 -5.55 0.57 -4.47
CA TYR A 169 -6.71 1.39 -4.15
C TYR A 169 -7.46 1.83 -5.41
N LEU A 170 -6.75 2.34 -6.42
CA LEU A 170 -7.31 2.83 -7.68
C LEU A 170 -8.11 1.73 -8.41
N PHE A 171 -7.54 0.54 -8.50
CA PHE A 171 -8.14 -0.60 -9.18
C PHE A 171 -9.04 -1.45 -8.28
N ASP A 172 -9.32 -1.01 -7.05
CA ASP A 172 -10.18 -1.72 -6.09
C ASP A 172 -9.75 -3.18 -5.84
N ASN A 173 -8.44 -3.42 -5.80
CA ASN A 173 -7.88 -4.72 -5.43
C ASN A 173 -7.85 -4.86 -3.90
N ALA A 174 -9.01 -5.22 -3.31
CA ALA A 174 -9.16 -5.28 -1.85
C ALA A 174 -8.17 -6.22 -1.16
N LYS A 175 -7.85 -7.38 -1.76
CA LYS A 175 -6.94 -8.35 -1.17
C LYS A 175 -5.49 -7.83 -1.18
N GLY A 176 -5.04 -7.29 -2.31
CA GLY A 176 -3.74 -6.67 -2.44
C GLY A 176 -3.59 -5.47 -1.50
N PHE A 177 -4.61 -4.60 -1.44
CA PHE A 177 -4.61 -3.43 -0.56
C PHE A 177 -4.53 -3.81 0.93
N ALA A 178 -5.33 -4.79 1.36
CA ALA A 178 -5.26 -5.31 2.73
C ALA A 178 -3.88 -5.92 3.03
N GLN A 179 -3.32 -6.70 2.10
CA GLN A 179 -2.01 -7.32 2.26
C GLN A 179 -0.89 -6.27 2.47
N VAL A 180 -0.81 -5.25 1.61
CA VAL A 180 0.26 -4.23 1.71
C VAL A 180 0.08 -3.33 2.92
N THR A 181 -1.14 -2.94 3.25
CA THR A 181 -1.42 -2.12 4.43
C THR A 181 -1.16 -2.88 5.74
N LYS A 182 -1.47 -4.19 5.79
CA LYS A 182 -1.04 -5.07 6.87
C LYS A 182 0.48 -5.11 6.93
N TYR A 183 1.16 -5.41 5.82
CA TYR A 183 2.61 -5.50 5.79
C TYR A 183 3.27 -4.22 6.33
N LEU A 184 2.81 -3.05 5.91
CA LEU A 184 3.32 -1.76 6.39
C LEU A 184 3.04 -1.52 7.88
N ALA A 185 1.86 -1.86 8.37
CA ALA A 185 1.53 -1.72 9.79
C ALA A 185 2.49 -2.54 10.68
N TYR A 186 2.85 -3.75 10.27
CA TYR A 186 3.69 -4.63 11.10
C TYR A 186 5.19 -4.42 10.91
N ASN A 187 5.65 -4.09 9.70
CA ASN A 187 7.07 -4.11 9.34
C ASN A 187 7.72 -2.73 9.21
N HIS A 188 6.96 -1.65 9.05
CA HIS A 188 7.55 -0.32 8.94
C HIS A 188 8.06 0.16 10.32
N VAL A 189 9.14 0.94 10.34
CA VAL A 189 9.63 1.63 11.55
C VAL A 189 9.20 3.10 11.50
N GLY A 190 8.71 3.64 12.61
CA GLY A 190 8.20 5.02 12.64
C GLY A 190 6.90 5.22 11.85
N HIS A 191 6.71 6.42 11.32
CA HIS A 191 5.47 6.84 10.65
C HIS A 191 5.42 6.37 9.19
N VAL A 192 4.35 5.66 8.84
CA VAL A 192 4.10 5.19 7.47
C VAL A 192 3.63 6.36 6.62
N LYS A 193 4.20 6.52 5.43
CA LYS A 193 3.72 7.46 4.42
C LYS A 193 3.56 6.73 3.09
N GLU A 194 2.70 7.23 2.22
CA GLU A 194 2.67 6.76 0.83
C GLU A 194 3.93 7.22 0.09
N ARG A 195 4.42 6.42 -0.85
CA ARG A 195 5.49 6.83 -1.78
C ARG A 195 5.34 6.07 -3.10
N PRO A 196 5.48 6.74 -4.26
CA PRO A 196 5.61 6.08 -5.54
C PRO A 196 6.94 5.28 -5.63
N PRO A 197 7.09 4.40 -6.64
CA PRO A 197 8.35 3.71 -6.88
C PRO A 197 9.48 4.70 -7.18
N LYS A 198 10.74 4.31 -6.87
CA LYS A 198 11.92 5.11 -7.20
C LYS A 198 11.95 5.36 -8.72
N GLY A 199 12.23 6.59 -9.12
CA GLY A 199 12.28 6.99 -10.53
C GLY A 199 10.96 7.51 -11.09
N PHE A 200 9.84 7.40 -10.37
CA PHE A 200 8.57 7.98 -10.81
C PHE A 200 8.58 9.50 -10.67
N LYS A 201 8.26 10.21 -11.76
CA LYS A 201 8.24 11.68 -11.84
C LYS A 201 6.85 12.27 -12.11
N GLY A 202 5.78 11.48 -11.93
CA GLY A 202 4.41 11.96 -12.17
C GLY A 202 3.89 12.95 -11.12
N GLY A 203 2.69 13.48 -11.37
CA GLY A 203 2.06 14.49 -10.53
C GLY A 203 1.71 14.01 -9.12
N LYS A 204 1.73 14.94 -8.15
CA LYS A 204 1.41 14.67 -6.74
C LYS A 204 -0.05 14.24 -6.51
N HIS A 205 -0.91 14.37 -7.51
CA HIS A 205 -2.33 14.00 -7.42
C HIS A 205 -2.55 12.48 -7.47
N LEU A 206 -1.57 11.70 -7.94
CA LEU A 206 -1.61 10.24 -7.94
C LEU A 206 -1.23 9.70 -6.55
N HIS A 207 -2.20 9.76 -5.62
CA HIS A 207 -2.04 9.23 -4.27
C HIS A 207 -3.38 8.77 -3.68
N VAL A 208 -3.32 8.01 -2.59
CA VAL A 208 -4.49 7.67 -1.78
C VAL A 208 -4.68 8.74 -0.71
N GLY A 209 -5.91 9.22 -0.55
CA GLY A 209 -6.21 10.25 0.45
C GLY A 209 -5.80 9.83 1.87
N GLU A 210 -5.40 10.81 2.69
CA GLU A 210 -4.85 10.58 4.02
C GLU A 210 -5.79 9.79 4.93
N ARG A 211 -7.09 10.08 4.86
CA ARG A 211 -8.14 9.38 5.64
C ARG A 211 -8.34 7.94 5.19
N GLN A 212 -8.00 7.60 3.94
CA GLN A 212 -8.19 6.27 3.36
C GLN A 212 -6.96 5.37 3.55
N PHE A 213 -5.78 5.93 3.81
CA PHE A 213 -4.57 5.13 3.94
C PHE A 213 -3.64 5.56 5.08
N VAL A 214 -3.01 6.74 4.98
CA VAL A 214 -1.92 7.14 5.89
C VAL A 214 -2.40 7.18 7.34
N GLY A 215 -3.52 7.85 7.62
CA GLY A 215 -4.10 7.93 8.96
C GLY A 215 -4.45 6.54 9.53
N PRO A 216 -5.29 5.76 8.83
CA PRO A 216 -5.66 4.41 9.25
C PRO A 216 -4.49 3.45 9.52
N VAL A 217 -3.49 3.39 8.63
CA VAL A 217 -2.33 2.48 8.85
C VAL A 217 -1.55 2.87 10.10
N ASN A 218 -1.34 4.17 10.33
CA ASN A 218 -0.64 4.62 11.53
C ASN A 218 -1.48 4.42 12.80
N HIS A 219 -2.81 4.53 12.72
CA HIS A 219 -3.71 4.13 13.80
C HIS A 219 -3.56 2.63 14.10
N ALA A 220 -3.57 1.77 13.08
CA ALA A 220 -3.36 0.34 13.24
C ALA A 220 -2.07 0.02 13.99
N ARG A 221 -0.98 0.75 13.71
CA ARG A 221 0.30 0.62 14.40
C ARG A 221 0.21 0.97 15.88
N GLY A 222 -0.48 2.06 16.22
CA GLY A 222 -0.79 2.39 17.61
C GLY A 222 -1.58 1.28 18.31
N GLY A 223 -2.57 0.70 17.63
CA GLY A 223 -3.33 -0.45 18.10
C GLY A 223 -2.49 -1.70 18.35
N LEU A 224 -1.55 -2.00 17.45
CA LEU A 224 -0.59 -3.11 17.60
C LEU A 224 0.34 -2.90 18.80
N ARG A 225 0.92 -1.69 18.95
CA ARG A 225 1.74 -1.31 20.11
C ARG A 225 0.97 -1.52 21.41
N ASN A 226 -0.26 -0.99 21.48
CA ASN A 226 -1.12 -1.10 22.65
C ASN A 226 -1.48 -2.55 22.97
N THR A 227 -1.78 -3.37 21.95
CA THR A 227 -2.09 -4.79 22.13
C THR A 227 -0.90 -5.56 22.68
N LEU A 228 0.29 -5.32 22.13
CA LEU A 228 1.53 -5.96 22.59
C LEU A 228 1.84 -5.57 24.04
N HIS A 229 1.83 -4.27 24.33
CA HIS A 229 2.06 -3.73 25.68
C HIS A 229 1.07 -4.34 26.67
N LYS A 230 -0.25 -4.19 26.43
CA LYS A 230 -1.28 -4.71 27.34
C LYS A 230 -1.13 -6.21 27.58
N SER A 231 -0.83 -6.98 26.53
CA SER A 231 -0.70 -8.43 26.66
C SER A 231 0.51 -8.82 27.52
N LEU A 232 1.69 -8.21 27.28
CA LEU A 232 2.92 -8.50 28.03
C LEU A 232 2.85 -8.10 29.51
N TYR A 233 2.14 -7.01 29.83
CA TYR A 233 2.09 -6.46 31.19
C TYR A 233 0.80 -6.79 31.95
N SER A 234 -0.18 -7.45 31.33
CA SER A 234 -1.46 -7.81 31.97
C SER A 234 -1.27 -8.60 33.27
N ARG A 235 -0.43 -9.64 33.26
CA ARG A 235 -0.15 -10.47 34.44
C ARG A 235 0.63 -9.71 35.51
N VAL A 236 1.62 -8.91 35.10
CA VAL A 236 2.38 -8.02 36.00
C VAL A 236 1.42 -7.08 36.73
N GLY A 237 0.53 -6.40 36.01
CA GLY A 237 -0.45 -5.49 36.60
C GLY A 237 -1.42 -6.20 37.56
N ARG A 238 -1.81 -7.44 37.27
CA ARG A 238 -2.65 -8.24 38.18
C ARG A 238 -1.94 -8.52 39.50
N ILE A 239 -0.65 -8.90 39.43
CA ILE A 239 0.15 -9.15 40.62
C ILE A 239 0.25 -7.88 41.47
N LEU A 240 0.64 -6.77 40.85
CA LEU A 240 0.83 -5.49 41.53
C LEU A 240 -0.43 -4.95 42.19
N ARG A 241 -1.60 -5.10 41.56
CA ARG A 241 -2.86 -4.56 42.09
C ARG A 241 -3.50 -5.41 43.18
N SER A 242 -3.28 -6.72 43.15
CA SER A 242 -4.14 -7.64 43.92
C SER A 242 -3.43 -8.84 44.53
N GLU A 243 -2.15 -9.08 44.23
CA GLU A 243 -1.45 -10.29 44.66
C GLU A 243 -0.15 -10.04 45.44
N THR A 244 0.22 -8.79 45.70
CA THR A 244 1.46 -8.43 46.40
C THR A 244 1.49 -8.91 47.86
N THR A 245 0.33 -9.02 48.51
CA THR A 245 0.21 -9.49 49.90
C THR A 245 0.27 -11.01 50.03
N PHE A 246 0.28 -11.76 48.93
CA PHE A 246 0.20 -13.22 48.96
C PHE A 246 1.54 -13.94 49.03
N CYS A 247 2.66 -13.24 48.82
CA CYS A 247 4.01 -13.77 49.02
C CYS A 247 5.05 -12.65 48.97
N ASP A 248 6.22 -12.82 49.60
CA ASP A 248 7.26 -11.77 49.59
C ASP A 248 8.20 -11.82 48.38
N CYS A 249 8.01 -12.75 47.43
CA CYS A 249 8.89 -12.93 46.27
C CYS A 249 8.31 -12.41 44.94
N TRP A 250 7.20 -11.67 44.98
CA TRP A 250 6.53 -11.16 43.78
C TRP A 250 7.41 -10.17 43.01
N ASP A 251 8.17 -9.36 43.74
CA ASP A 251 9.06 -8.31 43.24
C ASP A 251 10.20 -8.90 42.41
N ALA A 252 10.89 -9.90 42.96
CA ALA A 252 11.94 -10.65 42.28
C ALA A 252 11.37 -11.37 41.04
N THR A 253 10.15 -11.90 41.13
CA THR A 253 9.50 -12.57 39.99
C THR A 253 9.22 -11.59 38.84
N ILE A 254 8.65 -10.42 39.13
CA ILE A 254 8.40 -9.38 38.12
C ILE A 254 9.72 -8.84 37.57
N GLY A 255 10.69 -8.54 38.43
CA GLY A 255 11.99 -8.00 38.02
C GLY A 255 12.75 -8.97 37.10
N ARG A 256 12.72 -10.27 37.38
CA ARG A 256 13.34 -11.30 36.53
C ARG A 256 12.61 -11.46 35.19
N TYR A 257 11.28 -11.36 35.18
CA TYR A 257 10.50 -11.33 33.95
C TYR A 257 10.86 -10.12 33.08
N GLN A 258 10.90 -8.91 33.66
CA GLN A 258 11.27 -7.70 32.93
C GLN A 258 12.71 -7.77 32.40
N LEU A 259 13.66 -8.25 33.22
CA LEU A 259 15.04 -8.48 32.79
C LEU A 259 15.12 -9.45 31.60
N ALA A 260 14.30 -10.51 31.59
CA ALA A 260 14.24 -11.44 30.47
C ALA A 260 13.65 -10.79 29.19
N LEU A 261 12.67 -9.88 29.33
CA LEU A 261 12.17 -9.09 28.20
C LEU A 261 13.24 -8.12 27.65
N THR A 262 14.04 -7.49 28.52
CA THR A 262 15.17 -6.65 28.12
C THR A 262 16.21 -7.44 27.33
N LYS A 263 16.51 -8.69 27.74
CA LYS A 263 17.42 -9.59 27.00
C LYS A 263 16.90 -9.97 25.62
N CYS A 264 15.59 -9.91 25.40
CA CYS A 264 14.98 -10.10 24.08
C CYS A 264 14.85 -8.79 23.30
N GLU A 265 15.40 -7.68 23.82
CA GLU A 265 15.28 -6.33 23.25
C GLU A 265 13.81 -5.94 23.00
N ALA A 266 12.91 -6.32 23.91
CA ALA A 266 11.48 -6.03 23.81
C ALA A 266 10.96 -5.16 24.96
N TRP A 267 11.85 -4.70 25.84
CA TRP A 267 11.55 -3.83 26.97
C TRP A 267 12.31 -2.50 26.89
N PRO A 268 11.65 -1.37 27.22
CA PRO A 268 10.20 -1.23 27.31
C PRO A 268 9.63 -1.21 25.88
N VAL A 269 8.42 -1.74 25.70
CA VAL A 269 7.79 -1.87 24.36
C VAL A 269 7.78 -0.55 23.60
N ASP A 270 7.53 0.54 24.32
CA ASP A 270 7.38 1.87 23.76
C ASP A 270 8.68 2.42 23.17
N ASP A 271 9.82 2.20 23.83
CA ASP A 271 11.12 2.67 23.37
C ASP A 271 11.64 1.81 22.23
N VAL A 272 11.50 0.49 22.34
CA VAL A 272 11.97 -0.46 21.31
C VAL A 272 11.27 -0.20 19.97
N LEU A 273 9.98 0.13 19.97
CA LEU A 273 9.21 0.39 18.75
C LEU A 273 9.55 1.73 18.07
N THR A 274 10.41 2.56 18.66
CA THR A 274 10.98 3.73 17.98
C THR A 274 12.00 3.34 16.91
N SER A 275 12.70 2.21 17.10
CA SER A 275 13.79 1.74 16.24
C SER A 275 13.53 0.38 15.59
N SER A 276 12.60 -0.41 16.12
CA SER A 276 12.25 -1.74 15.62
C SER A 276 10.79 -1.80 15.16
N SER A 277 10.50 -2.70 14.22
CA SER A 277 9.12 -2.94 13.77
C SER A 277 8.36 -3.86 14.73
N ILE A 278 7.02 -3.85 14.69
CA ILE A 278 6.20 -4.77 15.50
C ILE A 278 6.58 -6.23 15.20
N ALA A 279 6.71 -6.58 13.93
CA ALA A 279 7.07 -7.93 13.50
C ALA A 279 8.46 -8.36 14.01
N GLU A 280 9.41 -7.43 14.06
CA GLU A 280 10.73 -7.71 14.58
C GLU A 280 10.72 -7.95 16.09
N VAL A 281 9.99 -7.12 16.84
CA VAL A 281 9.85 -7.30 18.29
C VAL A 281 9.14 -8.62 18.61
N THR A 282 8.04 -8.95 17.93
CA THR A 282 7.35 -10.24 18.15
C THR A 282 8.22 -11.42 17.76
N ARG A 283 9.07 -11.30 16.75
CA ARG A 283 10.06 -12.34 16.40
C ARG A 283 11.10 -12.54 17.51
N ARG A 284 11.66 -11.47 18.11
CA ARG A 284 12.61 -11.59 19.22
C ARG A 284 11.96 -12.19 20.47
N LEU A 285 10.72 -11.79 20.76
CA LEU A 285 9.93 -12.35 21.87
C LEU A 285 9.65 -13.86 21.75
N LYS A 286 9.63 -14.43 20.54
CA LYS A 286 9.50 -15.89 20.36
C LYS A 286 10.71 -16.67 20.90
N ALA A 287 11.85 -16.01 21.13
CA ALA A 287 13.02 -16.60 21.76
C ALA A 287 13.07 -16.37 23.29
N PHE A 288 12.03 -15.78 23.87
CA PHE A 288 11.95 -15.49 25.29
C PHE A 288 12.12 -16.75 26.14
N LYS A 289 12.97 -16.66 27.17
CA LYS A 289 13.18 -17.72 28.18
C LYS A 289 13.37 -17.09 29.54
N LEU A 290 12.67 -17.62 30.53
CA LEU A 290 12.81 -17.18 31.92
C LEU A 290 13.65 -18.17 32.72
N ASN A 291 14.95 -17.89 32.84
CA ASN A 291 15.87 -18.68 33.67
C ASN A 291 15.79 -18.22 35.15
N TYR A 292 14.61 -18.37 35.76
CA TYR A 292 14.39 -18.04 37.16
C TYR A 292 13.32 -18.93 37.77
N THR A 293 13.65 -19.54 38.90
CA THR A 293 12.71 -20.32 39.71
C THR A 293 12.29 -19.49 40.91
N ALA A 294 11.01 -19.16 41.00
CA ALA A 294 10.50 -18.39 42.13
C ALA A 294 10.50 -19.24 43.42
N LYS A 295 10.69 -18.57 44.56
CA LYS A 295 10.78 -19.23 45.88
C LYS A 295 9.45 -19.83 46.36
N CYS A 296 8.31 -19.32 45.87
CA CYS A 296 6.99 -19.79 46.27
C CYS A 296 6.26 -20.48 45.10
N LYS A 297 5.38 -21.44 45.44
CA LYS A 297 4.59 -22.20 44.45
C LYS A 297 3.73 -21.32 43.54
N ARG A 298 3.19 -20.22 44.07
CA ARG A 298 2.30 -19.30 43.34
C ARG A 298 3.04 -18.52 42.25
N CYS A 299 4.22 -17.97 42.55
CA CYS A 299 5.03 -17.29 41.55
C CYS A 299 5.66 -18.29 40.58
N ALA A 300 6.02 -19.49 41.06
CA ALA A 300 6.58 -20.56 40.23
C ALA A 300 5.54 -21.15 39.26
N SER A 301 4.25 -21.12 39.60
CA SER A 301 3.17 -21.61 38.73
C SER A 301 2.81 -20.63 37.61
N ILE A 302 3.41 -19.44 37.54
CA ILE A 302 3.17 -18.49 36.45
C ILE A 302 4.00 -18.91 35.25
N ASP A 303 3.32 -19.39 34.22
CA ASP A 303 3.93 -19.68 32.93
C ASP A 303 4.12 -18.37 32.13
N TRP A 304 5.27 -17.73 32.32
CA TRP A 304 5.63 -16.49 31.64
C TRP A 304 5.90 -16.69 30.14
N GLU A 305 6.34 -17.87 29.72
CA GLU A 305 6.56 -18.18 28.30
C GLU A 305 5.22 -18.20 27.56
N SER A 306 4.21 -18.86 28.13
CA SER A 306 2.84 -18.82 27.61
C SER A 306 2.26 -17.40 27.58
N VAL A 307 2.57 -16.56 28.56
CA VAL A 307 2.16 -15.13 28.55
C VAL A 307 2.76 -14.40 27.35
N VAL A 308 4.07 -14.57 27.10
CA VAL A 308 4.77 -13.92 25.98
C VAL A 308 4.30 -14.46 24.63
N LEU A 309 4.13 -15.77 24.49
CA LEU A 309 3.62 -16.39 23.26
C LEU A 309 2.20 -15.93 22.95
N ARG A 310 1.34 -15.82 23.97
CA ARG A 310 -0.01 -15.26 23.81
C ARG A 310 0.03 -13.79 23.41
N ALA A 311 0.94 -13.00 23.97
CA ALA A 311 1.12 -11.60 23.56
C ALA A 311 1.53 -11.48 22.09
N CYS A 312 2.43 -12.35 21.62
CA CYS A 312 2.79 -12.43 20.20
C CYS A 312 1.58 -12.82 19.35
N SER A 313 0.87 -13.89 19.71
CA SER A 313 -0.30 -14.37 18.97
C SER A 313 -1.41 -13.32 18.87
N ASN A 314 -1.72 -12.63 19.97
CA ASN A 314 -2.73 -11.58 20.00
C ASN A 314 -2.33 -10.40 19.10
N THR A 315 -1.04 -10.04 19.10
CA THR A 315 -0.52 -8.93 18.29
C THR A 315 -0.49 -9.30 16.80
N ASP A 316 0.04 -10.48 16.45
CA ASP A 316 0.13 -11.00 15.08
C ASP A 316 -1.27 -11.17 14.43
N GLY A 317 -2.29 -11.41 15.24
CA GLY A 317 -3.70 -11.56 14.83
C GLY A 317 -4.57 -10.30 14.92
N TYR A 318 -4.05 -9.17 15.41
CA TYR A 318 -4.86 -7.99 15.73
C TYR A 318 -5.44 -7.29 14.48
N PHE A 319 -4.61 -7.06 13.46
CA PHE A 319 -4.95 -6.29 12.27
C PHE A 319 -4.70 -7.08 10.99
N ASN A 320 -5.68 -7.08 10.07
CA ASN A 320 -5.64 -7.84 8.82
C ASN A 320 -5.35 -6.97 7.58
N GLY A 321 -5.10 -5.68 7.75
CA GLY A 321 -5.02 -4.72 6.64
C GLY A 321 -6.28 -3.88 6.54
N ILE A 322 -6.22 -2.78 5.80
CA ILE A 322 -7.38 -1.92 5.56
C ILE A 322 -8.33 -2.64 4.59
N CYS A 323 -9.63 -2.60 4.88
CA CYS A 323 -10.67 -3.22 4.09
C CYS A 323 -11.39 -2.19 3.22
N LEU A 324 -11.19 -2.26 1.90
CA LEU A 324 -11.86 -1.37 0.93
C LEU A 324 -13.39 -1.51 0.98
N ASP A 325 -13.90 -2.71 1.27
CA ASP A 325 -15.34 -2.93 1.38
C ASP A 325 -15.92 -2.23 2.63
N CYS A 326 -15.19 -2.22 3.76
CA CYS A 326 -15.59 -1.46 4.93
C CYS A 326 -15.49 0.06 4.70
N GLN A 327 -14.47 0.50 3.95
CA GLN A 327 -14.33 1.91 3.57
C GLN A 327 -15.51 2.35 2.70
N ASP A 328 -15.86 1.60 1.66
CA ASP A 328 -16.98 1.93 0.78
C ASP A 328 -18.32 1.91 1.53
N ARG A 329 -18.52 0.89 2.38
CA ARG A 329 -19.75 0.69 3.15
C ARG A 329 -20.01 1.78 4.20
N SER A 330 -18.95 2.29 4.82
CA SER A 330 -19.04 3.30 5.86
C SER A 330 -19.04 4.72 5.31
N LYS A 331 -18.75 4.95 4.03
CA LYS A 331 -18.91 6.29 3.43
C LYS A 331 -20.40 6.67 3.45
N PRO A 332 -20.77 7.85 3.95
CA PRO A 332 -22.13 8.35 3.82
C PRO A 332 -22.50 8.45 2.34
N LYS A 333 -23.60 7.81 1.93
CA LYS A 333 -24.14 7.85 0.56
C LYS A 333 -25.53 8.48 0.59
N GLY A 334 -25.70 9.61 -0.09
CA GLY A 334 -26.99 10.31 -0.22
C GLY A 334 -27.45 11.05 1.04
N GLU A 335 -28.64 11.66 0.93
CA GLU A 335 -29.33 12.32 2.05
C GLU A 335 -30.29 11.32 2.72
N GLY A 336 -29.97 10.92 3.95
CA GLY A 336 -30.94 10.48 4.96
C GLY A 336 -31.69 9.16 4.72
N LEU A 337 -31.20 8.09 5.36
CA LEU A 337 -31.96 7.26 6.30
C LEU A 337 -30.94 6.71 7.30
N ASP A 338 -30.74 7.40 8.42
CA ASP A 338 -29.74 7.04 9.44
C ASP A 338 -29.87 5.57 9.89
N ASP A 339 -31.10 5.04 9.93
CA ASP A 339 -31.39 3.65 10.24
C ASP A 339 -30.88 2.66 9.18
N GLU A 340 -31.00 3.00 7.90
CA GLU A 340 -30.50 2.15 6.81
C GLU A 340 -28.97 2.18 6.79
N TYR A 341 -28.38 3.37 6.96
CA TYR A 341 -26.94 3.55 7.08
C TYR A 341 -26.36 2.78 8.28
N GLU A 342 -27.05 2.81 9.43
CA GLU A 342 -26.67 2.06 10.63
C GLU A 342 -26.80 0.55 10.39
N LYS A 343 -27.97 0.06 9.95
CA LYS A 343 -28.20 -1.36 9.66
C LYS A 343 -27.22 -1.92 8.63
N HIS A 344 -26.85 -1.09 7.65
CA HIS A 344 -25.89 -1.49 6.63
C HIS A 344 -24.47 -1.68 7.20
N ASN A 345 -24.12 -0.99 8.28
CA ASN A 345 -22.79 -1.02 8.88
C ASN A 345 -22.65 -1.90 10.13
N GLN A 346 -23.77 -2.37 10.71
CA GLN A 346 -23.76 -3.27 11.85
C GLN A 346 -23.09 -4.63 11.56
N PRO A 347 -22.43 -5.23 12.57
CA PRO A 347 -21.90 -6.58 12.47
C PRO A 347 -23.04 -7.60 12.36
N ASP A 348 -22.83 -8.65 11.58
CA ASP A 348 -23.78 -9.74 11.40
C ASP A 348 -23.43 -10.90 12.32
N ALA A 349 -24.28 -11.19 13.31
CA ALA A 349 -24.04 -12.18 14.36
C ALA A 349 -22.65 -12.03 15.05
N GLY A 350 -22.22 -10.78 15.28
CA GLY A 350 -20.92 -10.46 15.88
C GLY A 350 -19.72 -10.52 14.92
N ARG A 351 -19.95 -10.85 13.64
CA ARG A 351 -18.92 -10.87 12.59
C ARG A 351 -18.89 -9.55 11.82
N TRP A 352 -17.68 -9.03 11.61
CA TRP A 352 -17.43 -7.73 10.98
C TRP A 352 -17.08 -7.81 9.49
N ASP A 353 -16.90 -9.02 8.97
CA ASP A 353 -16.36 -9.32 7.64
C ASP A 353 -17.35 -10.02 6.70
N THR A 354 -18.62 -10.20 7.10
CA THR A 354 -19.60 -11.01 6.34
C THR A 354 -19.88 -10.50 4.94
N ARG A 355 -19.66 -9.21 4.69
CA ARG A 355 -19.85 -8.54 3.40
C ARG A 355 -18.54 -8.04 2.80
N CYS A 356 -17.43 -8.72 3.10
CA CYS A 356 -16.10 -8.31 2.68
C CYS A 356 -15.41 -9.40 1.85
N ARG A 357 -14.57 -8.99 0.90
CA ARG A 357 -13.82 -9.87 -0.03
C ARG A 357 -12.70 -10.66 0.64
N PHE A 358 -12.42 -10.40 1.91
CA PHE A 358 -11.49 -11.17 2.75
C PHE A 358 -11.93 -11.18 4.22
N LYS A 359 -11.49 -12.20 4.95
CA LYS A 359 -11.82 -12.35 6.37
C LYS A 359 -11.02 -11.39 7.25
N HIS A 360 -11.68 -10.75 8.20
CA HIS A 360 -11.02 -9.85 9.16
C HIS A 360 -11.81 -9.64 10.45
N GLY A 361 -11.11 -9.19 11.50
CA GLY A 361 -11.72 -8.86 12.79
C GLY A 361 -12.29 -7.44 12.87
N GLN A 362 -12.83 -7.14 14.05
CA GLN A 362 -13.29 -5.80 14.44
C GLN A 362 -12.23 -4.70 14.29
N PRO A 363 -10.93 -4.89 14.63
CA PRO A 363 -9.95 -3.83 14.51
C PRO A 363 -9.78 -3.35 13.06
N THR A 364 -9.76 -4.29 12.11
CA THR A 364 -9.72 -3.99 10.68
C THR A 364 -10.93 -3.17 10.23
N TRP A 365 -12.14 -3.54 10.64
CA TRP A 365 -13.35 -2.76 10.35
C TRP A 365 -13.25 -1.34 10.93
N TYR A 366 -12.88 -1.23 12.21
CA TYR A 366 -12.78 0.06 12.92
C TYR A 366 -11.76 1.00 12.26
N ILE A 367 -10.59 0.47 11.91
CA ILE A 367 -9.52 1.21 11.25
C ILE A 367 -9.91 1.63 9.83
N SER A 368 -10.74 0.83 9.16
CA SER A 368 -11.22 1.10 7.79
C SER A 368 -12.44 2.01 7.75
N TRP A 369 -12.92 2.51 8.88
CA TRP A 369 -14.13 3.33 8.95
C TRP A 369 -13.90 4.74 8.39
N LEU A 370 -14.73 5.13 7.41
CA LEU A 370 -14.75 6.47 6.80
C LEU A 370 -16.04 7.24 7.06
N GLY A 371 -16.91 6.67 7.90
CA GLY A 371 -18.22 7.23 8.23
C GLY A 371 -18.25 8.16 9.41
N ARG A 372 -19.46 8.50 9.86
CA ARG A 372 -19.65 9.36 11.04
C ARG A 372 -19.15 8.68 12.35
N PRO A 373 -18.43 9.40 13.24
CA PRO A 373 -17.86 8.81 14.47
C PRO A 373 -18.90 8.35 15.50
N ASP A 374 -20.01 9.09 15.64
CA ASP A 374 -21.15 8.80 16.51
C ASP A 374 -21.75 7.42 16.23
N ILE A 375 -22.01 7.13 14.94
CA ILE A 375 -22.54 5.83 14.51
C ILE A 375 -21.56 4.70 14.78
N ARG A 376 -20.26 4.94 14.54
CA ARG A 376 -19.22 3.96 14.86
C ARG A 376 -19.21 3.64 16.36
N GLU A 377 -19.33 4.65 17.22
CA GLU A 377 -19.35 4.46 18.67
C GLU A 377 -20.60 3.73 19.15
N LYS A 378 -21.76 4.07 18.60
CA LYS A 378 -23.02 3.37 18.86
C LYS A 378 -22.90 1.87 18.54
N MET A 379 -22.29 1.52 17.40
CA MET A 379 -22.04 0.12 17.02
C MET A 379 -21.06 -0.61 17.95
N LEU A 380 -20.06 0.10 18.49
CA LEU A 380 -19.06 -0.51 19.38
C LEU A 380 -19.60 -0.75 20.80
N ARG A 381 -20.43 0.16 21.31
CA ARG A 381 -20.95 0.10 22.69
C ARG A 381 -22.25 -0.69 22.80
N GLY A 382 -22.97 -0.83 21.69
CA GLY A 382 -24.34 -1.36 21.66
C GLY A 382 -25.38 -0.28 21.99
N PRO A 383 -26.66 -0.51 21.64
CA PRO A 383 -27.73 0.48 21.80
C PRO A 383 -27.94 0.92 23.26
N ASP A 384 -27.70 0.04 24.23
CA ASP A 384 -27.95 0.32 25.66
C ASP A 384 -26.85 1.16 26.34
N ASN A 385 -25.66 1.29 25.73
CA ASN A 385 -24.50 1.97 26.33
C ASN A 385 -24.03 3.20 25.55
N TYR A 386 -24.78 3.61 24.52
CA TYR A 386 -24.51 4.84 23.77
C TYR A 386 -25.22 6.02 24.46
N ARG A 387 -24.44 7.02 24.90
CA ARG A 387 -24.98 8.33 25.28
C ARG A 387 -24.70 9.27 24.11
N ALA A 388 -25.76 9.80 23.50
CA ALA A 388 -25.60 10.85 22.51
C ALA A 388 -24.83 12.02 23.15
N PRO A 389 -23.92 12.69 22.43
CA PRO A 389 -23.36 13.96 22.88
C PRO A 389 -24.53 14.91 23.17
N GLU A 390 -24.56 15.50 24.36
CA GLU A 390 -25.49 16.60 24.64
C GLU A 390 -25.17 17.71 23.64
N GLU A 391 -26.18 18.17 22.90
CA GLU A 391 -26.04 19.25 21.92
C GLU A 391 -25.56 20.52 22.67
N GLU A 392 -24.36 21.01 22.31
CA GLU A 392 -23.84 22.32 22.76
C GLU A 392 -24.48 23.48 21.99
#